data_AF-S7VTF5-F1
#
_entry.id   AF-S7VTF5-F1
#
_cell.length_a   1.000
_cell.length_b   1.000
_cell.length_c   1.000
_cell.angle_alpha   90.00
_cell.angle_beta   90.00
_cell.angle_gamma   90.00
#
_symmetry.space_group_name_H-M   'P 1'
#
loop_
_entity.id
_entity.type
_entity.pdbx_description
1 polymer ?
#
loop_
_entity_poly.entity_id
_entity_poly.type
_entity_poly.pdbx_seq_one_letter_code
_entity_poly.pdbx_strand_id
1 'polypeptide(L)'
;MKFDSITTSTSDRLLVGKYQDNDMGIVNTSTYIQISPSSFYLDNDAVLDSVGLVLGYDTYYYNDTTQVATLNIHKLTDKMSSDDTYFYNTTETAYETTPLTSKTYFPTPSKDSVFVTLPYSFGENLFNDIRDNTITDQESLYQQLKGLTIKPGTDDNASIIGFSTDSGTSYLRFYYTIPDELETDEYTYDMTINTYYNHIESDVTGLPLEAIVDQEYNLASSESGNISYNQAGTGYVTRIEFPTIRDLYNLGNEGTILDATLYIEPNSASHSEIQPLSETLLLYTIDQNNDLASQISNSVDVVSATTTNVSSEFNQIVFTVPVIDFIDQKLNESPVTKDALILIPTDYNSTINKIIFNDSQRSGFNTKLVITYASYE
;
A
#
# COMPACT_ATOMS: atom_id res chain seq x y z
N MET A 1 13.65 -9.12 4.82
CA MET A 1 14.16 -7.73 4.92
C MET A 1 12.97 -6.79 4.93
N LYS A 2 13.21 -5.49 5.14
CA LYS A 2 12.20 -4.44 5.03
C LYS A 2 12.82 -3.22 4.34
N PHE A 3 12.11 -2.57 3.43
CA PHE A 3 12.49 -1.25 2.93
C PHE A 3 12.28 -0.18 3.99
N ASP A 4 13.18 0.81 4.07
CA ASP A 4 13.03 1.94 5.01
C ASP A 4 11.78 2.77 4.71
N SER A 5 11.47 2.97 3.42
CA SER A 5 10.32 3.74 2.98
C SER A 5 9.80 3.29 1.61
N ILE A 6 8.50 3.48 1.39
CA ILE A 6 7.82 3.24 0.11
C ILE A 6 7.02 4.49 -0.25
N THR A 7 7.17 4.98 -1.48
CA THR A 7 6.40 6.13 -1.97
C THR A 7 4.90 5.82 -2.07
N THR A 8 4.05 6.58 -1.38
CA THR A 8 2.59 6.39 -1.34
C THR A 8 1.79 7.56 -1.92
N SER A 9 2.43 8.68 -2.27
CA SER A 9 1.75 9.83 -2.90
C SER A 9 1.51 9.70 -4.41
N THR A 10 1.76 8.52 -4.98
CA THR A 10 1.61 8.23 -6.41
C THR A 10 0.63 7.09 -6.69
N SER A 11 0.10 6.46 -5.64
CA SER A 11 -0.96 5.48 -5.77
C SER A 11 -2.29 6.22 -5.73
N ASP A 12 -3.08 6.20 -6.80
CA ASP A 12 -4.39 6.87 -6.92
C ASP A 12 -5.47 6.27 -5.98
N ARG A 13 -5.14 6.11 -4.69
CA ARG A 13 -5.91 5.45 -3.65
C ARG A 13 -5.53 6.02 -2.27
N LEU A 14 -6.54 6.36 -1.50
CA LEU A 14 -6.44 6.59 -0.07
C LEU A 14 -6.69 5.27 0.66
N LEU A 15 -5.84 4.91 1.63
CA LEU A 15 -5.96 3.68 2.43
C LEU A 15 -6.24 4.02 3.89
N VAL A 16 -7.40 3.59 4.40
CA VAL A 16 -7.78 3.80 5.80
C VAL A 16 -8.30 2.50 6.39
N GLY A 17 -7.79 2.16 7.57
CA GLY A 17 -8.29 1.02 8.33
C GLY A 17 -7.24 0.43 9.23
N LYS A 18 -7.68 -0.54 10.03
CA LYS A 18 -6.85 -1.22 11.01
C LYS A 18 -7.31 -2.64 11.17
N TYR A 19 -6.35 -3.57 11.19
CA TYR A 19 -6.62 -4.96 11.52
C TYR A 19 -5.44 -5.63 12.21
N GLN A 20 -5.74 -6.70 12.94
CA GLN A 20 -4.75 -7.56 13.55
C GLN A 20 -4.52 -8.80 12.69
N ASP A 21 -3.25 -9.10 12.46
CA ASP A 21 -2.77 -10.26 11.74
C ASP A 21 -1.85 -11.10 12.63
N ASN A 22 -1.94 -12.42 12.51
CA ASN A 22 -1.11 -13.32 13.32
C ASN A 22 0.37 -13.31 12.89
N ASP A 23 0.65 -12.98 11.62
CA ASP A 23 2.00 -13.02 11.03
C ASP A 23 2.57 -11.62 10.82
N MET A 24 1.70 -10.61 10.60
CA MET A 24 2.08 -9.22 10.32
C MET A 24 1.72 -8.24 11.46
N GLY A 25 1.26 -8.72 12.60
CA GLY A 25 0.97 -7.88 13.77
C GLY A 25 -0.22 -6.95 13.55
N ILE A 26 -0.20 -5.76 14.13
CA ILE A 26 -1.28 -4.78 13.97
C ILE A 26 -0.95 -3.86 12.79
N VAL A 27 -1.67 -4.02 11.68
CA VAL A 27 -1.50 -3.20 10.48
C VAL A 27 -2.45 -2.02 10.56
N ASN A 28 -1.92 -0.82 10.39
CA ASN A 28 -2.64 0.44 10.54
C ASN A 28 -2.35 1.35 9.33
N THR A 29 -3.40 1.87 8.70
CA THR A 29 -3.28 2.81 7.58
C THR A 29 -4.08 4.07 7.85
N SER A 30 -3.44 5.21 7.66
CA SER A 30 -4.05 6.53 7.73
C SER A 30 -3.75 7.29 6.46
N THR A 31 -4.69 8.09 5.98
CA THR A 31 -4.45 8.96 4.83
C THR A 31 -4.37 10.41 5.24
N TYR A 32 -3.62 11.18 4.47
CA TYR A 32 -3.45 12.61 4.61
C TYR A 32 -3.85 13.23 3.27
N ILE A 33 -4.79 14.18 3.30
CA ILE A 33 -5.27 14.87 2.09
C ILE A 33 -5.20 16.39 2.21
N GLN A 34 -4.80 17.05 1.14
CA GLN A 34 -5.05 18.46 0.88
C GLN A 34 -6.18 18.55 -0.15
N ILE A 35 -7.06 19.53 0.04
CA ILE A 35 -8.23 19.75 -0.78
C ILE A 35 -8.30 21.20 -1.21
N SER A 36 -8.78 21.44 -2.43
CA SER A 36 -8.92 22.77 -3.00
C SER A 36 -10.11 22.84 -3.95
N PRO A 37 -10.80 23.98 -4.03
CA PRO A 37 -11.84 24.19 -5.03
C PRO A 37 -11.21 24.49 -6.40
N SER A 38 -12.01 24.32 -7.46
CA SER A 38 -11.65 24.75 -8.82
C SER A 38 -11.75 26.27 -9.00
N SER A 39 -12.58 26.95 -8.21
CA SER A 39 -12.73 28.41 -8.18
C SER A 39 -12.93 28.91 -6.74
N PHE A 40 -12.29 30.03 -6.39
CA PHE A 40 -12.45 30.70 -5.09
C PHE A 40 -13.54 31.76 -5.16
N TYR A 41 -14.77 31.33 -5.45
CA TYR A 41 -15.91 32.24 -5.60
C TYR A 41 -17.20 31.55 -5.15
N LEU A 42 -17.99 32.29 -4.37
CA LEU A 42 -19.36 31.98 -3.97
C LEU A 42 -20.20 33.25 -4.13
N ASP A 43 -21.50 33.09 -4.33
CA ASP A 43 -22.42 34.23 -4.37
C ASP A 43 -22.48 34.92 -3.00
N ASN A 44 -22.57 36.26 -2.96
CA ASN A 44 -22.63 37.02 -1.72
C ASN A 44 -23.89 36.70 -0.88
N ASP A 45 -24.96 36.27 -1.52
CA ASP A 45 -26.21 35.89 -0.86
C ASP A 45 -26.26 34.40 -0.50
N ALA A 46 -25.19 33.64 -0.80
CA ALA A 46 -25.11 32.22 -0.49
C ALA A 46 -25.06 31.95 1.03
N VAL A 47 -25.92 31.04 1.48
CA VAL A 47 -26.05 30.60 2.87
C VAL A 47 -25.75 29.11 2.97
N LEU A 48 -24.75 28.76 3.79
CA LEU A 48 -24.39 27.37 4.02
C LEU A 48 -25.49 26.61 4.78
N ASP A 49 -25.88 25.45 4.26
CA ASP A 49 -26.79 24.51 4.91
C ASP A 49 -26.03 23.41 5.65
N SER A 50 -25.08 22.77 4.97
CA SER A 50 -24.26 21.70 5.56
C SER A 50 -22.96 21.44 4.79
N VAL A 51 -22.04 20.73 5.43
CA VAL A 51 -20.78 20.32 4.84
C VAL A 51 -20.50 18.85 5.16
N GLY A 52 -19.95 18.12 4.20
CA GLY A 52 -19.56 16.73 4.40
C GLY A 52 -18.43 16.29 3.49
N LEU A 53 -17.60 15.39 4.01
CA LEU A 53 -16.56 14.72 3.24
C LEU A 53 -17.16 13.48 2.58
N VAL A 54 -17.14 13.43 1.25
CA VAL A 54 -17.50 12.26 0.46
C VAL A 54 -16.22 11.48 0.19
N LEU A 55 -16.21 10.21 0.59
CA LEU A 55 -15.13 9.26 0.31
C LEU A 55 -15.69 8.16 -0.58
N GLY A 56 -15.48 8.27 -1.88
CA GLY A 56 -15.95 7.26 -2.83
C GLY A 56 -15.03 6.05 -2.83
N TYR A 57 -15.62 4.86 -2.76
CA TYR A 57 -14.87 3.62 -2.75
C TYR A 57 -14.21 3.39 -4.10
N ASP A 58 -12.97 2.87 -4.10
CA ASP A 58 -12.31 2.42 -5.32
C ASP A 58 -12.38 0.90 -5.50
N THR A 59 -13.24 0.26 -4.71
CA THR A 59 -13.49 -1.19 -4.60
C THR A 59 -12.42 -2.01 -3.87
N TYR A 60 -11.27 -1.43 -3.54
CA TYR A 60 -10.25 -2.15 -2.78
C TYR A 60 -10.66 -2.34 -1.32
N TYR A 61 -10.45 -3.56 -0.84
CA TYR A 61 -10.51 -3.86 0.58
C TYR A 61 -9.56 -5.00 0.91
N TYR A 62 -9.21 -5.08 2.19
CA TYR A 62 -8.47 -6.20 2.74
C TYR A 62 -8.90 -6.47 4.18
N ASN A 63 -9.16 -7.74 4.48
CA ASN A 63 -9.71 -8.28 5.72
C ASN A 63 -11.23 -8.05 5.94
N ASP A 64 -11.73 -8.30 7.14
CA ASP A 64 -13.16 -8.45 7.46
C ASP A 64 -13.94 -7.12 7.40
N THR A 65 -14.70 -6.94 6.32
CA THR A 65 -15.61 -5.79 6.11
C THR A 65 -16.93 -5.90 6.87
N THR A 66 -17.20 -7.03 7.51
CA THR A 66 -18.40 -7.22 8.36
C THR A 66 -18.22 -6.68 9.76
N GLN A 67 -16.98 -6.40 10.17
CA GLN A 67 -16.70 -5.67 11.41
C GLN A 67 -16.96 -4.17 11.23
N VAL A 68 -17.28 -3.54 12.35
CA VAL A 68 -17.46 -2.09 12.42
C VAL A 68 -16.09 -1.41 12.30
N ALA A 69 -16.01 -0.39 11.45
CA ALA A 69 -14.84 0.48 11.30
C ALA A 69 -15.19 1.93 11.66
N THR A 70 -14.18 2.70 12.03
CA THR A 70 -14.30 4.11 12.41
C THR A 70 -13.42 4.98 11.52
N LEU A 71 -13.96 6.10 11.04
CA LEU A 71 -13.19 7.16 10.37
C LEU A 71 -13.10 8.36 11.30
N ASN A 72 -11.91 8.67 11.79
CA ASN A 72 -11.61 9.86 12.56
C ASN A 72 -10.98 10.90 11.64
N ILE A 73 -11.66 12.05 11.48
CA ILE A 73 -11.19 13.15 10.64
C ILE A 73 -10.52 14.18 11.55
N HIS A 74 -9.25 14.49 11.32
CA HIS A 74 -8.52 15.51 12.06
C HIS A 74 -8.01 16.60 11.12
N LYS A 75 -7.96 17.84 11.61
CA LYS A 75 -7.31 18.94 10.88
C LYS A 75 -5.80 18.85 11.04
N LEU A 76 -5.06 19.11 9.96
CA LEU A 76 -3.61 19.21 10.03
C LEU A 76 -3.20 20.53 10.67
N THR A 77 -2.23 20.45 11.58
CA THR A 77 -1.62 21.63 12.22
C THR A 77 -0.40 22.13 11.47
N ASP A 78 0.24 21.25 10.68
CA ASP A 78 1.43 21.57 9.90
C ASP A 78 1.18 21.40 8.40
N LYS A 79 2.11 21.95 7.62
CA LYS A 79 2.12 21.76 6.16
C LYS A 79 2.43 20.30 5.88
N MET A 80 1.77 19.71 4.88
CA MET A 80 2.33 18.53 4.24
C MET A 80 3.63 18.91 3.54
N SER A 81 4.74 18.43 4.07
CA SER A 81 6.06 18.59 3.48
C SER A 81 6.79 17.26 3.51
N SER A 82 7.55 17.01 2.46
CA SER A 82 8.54 15.95 2.40
C SER A 82 9.89 16.59 2.08
N ASP A 83 10.97 15.94 2.51
CA ASP A 83 12.34 16.36 2.16
C ASP A 83 12.60 16.21 0.65
N ASP A 84 11.80 15.39 -0.03
CA ASP A 84 11.80 15.13 -1.47
C ASP A 84 10.47 15.53 -2.14
N THR A 85 10.33 15.24 -3.44
CA THR A 85 9.10 15.46 -4.22
C THR A 85 7.96 14.50 -3.83
N TYR A 86 8.25 13.41 -3.11
CA TYR A 86 7.32 12.32 -2.84
C TYR A 86 7.05 12.18 -1.34
N PHE A 87 5.87 11.68 -0.98
CA PHE A 87 5.58 11.24 0.39
C PHE A 87 5.63 9.72 0.48
N TYR A 88 6.00 9.23 1.66
CA TYR A 88 6.25 7.83 1.92
C TYR A 88 5.26 7.25 2.92
N ASN A 89 5.20 5.93 3.00
CA ASN A 89 4.44 5.19 4.01
C ASN A 89 4.81 5.55 5.46
N THR A 90 6.03 6.03 5.69
CA THR A 90 6.51 6.49 7.00
C THR A 90 6.31 7.99 7.24
N THR A 91 5.89 8.76 6.23
CA THR A 91 5.67 10.20 6.39
C THR A 91 4.47 10.45 7.29
N GLU A 92 4.59 11.41 8.21
CA GLU A 92 3.51 11.85 9.10
C GLU A 92 3.49 13.38 9.17
N THR A 93 2.30 13.97 9.02
CA THR A 93 2.09 15.42 9.17
C THR A 93 1.36 15.65 10.48
N ALA A 94 1.80 16.61 11.30
CA ALA A 94 1.16 16.90 12.57
C ALA A 94 -0.31 17.32 12.41
N TYR A 95 -1.16 16.88 13.34
CA TYR A 95 -2.60 17.07 13.32
C TYR A 95 -3.16 17.32 14.72
N GLU A 96 -4.38 17.86 14.79
CA GLU A 96 -5.07 18.10 16.05
C GLU A 96 -5.46 16.77 16.71
N THR A 97 -5.11 16.56 17.98
CA THR A 97 -5.39 15.28 18.68
C THR A 97 -6.88 14.99 18.83
N THR A 98 -7.71 16.02 18.93
CA THR A 98 -9.17 15.88 18.97
C THR A 98 -9.69 15.79 17.55
N PRO A 99 -10.46 14.75 17.17
CA PRO A 99 -11.04 14.67 15.85
C PRO A 99 -12.04 15.82 15.62
N LEU A 100 -12.02 16.37 14.41
CA LEU A 100 -13.06 17.27 13.91
C LEU A 100 -14.43 16.59 13.91
N THR A 101 -14.46 15.32 13.49
CA THR A 101 -15.62 14.44 13.56
C THR A 101 -15.17 12.99 13.49
N SER A 102 -16.03 12.09 13.93
CA SER A 102 -15.83 10.65 13.85
C SER A 102 -17.08 9.99 13.26
N LYS A 103 -16.91 9.06 12.33
CA LYS A 103 -18.00 8.25 11.77
C LYS A 103 -17.70 6.78 11.92
N THR A 104 -18.60 6.08 12.60
CA THR A 104 -18.62 4.61 12.68
C THR A 104 -19.53 4.05 11.59
N TYR A 105 -19.08 3.01 10.89
CA TYR A 105 -19.79 2.41 9.76
C TYR A 105 -19.40 0.95 9.55
N PHE A 106 -20.20 0.23 8.74
CA PHE A 106 -19.80 -1.05 8.16
C PHE A 106 -19.23 -0.80 6.77
N PRO A 107 -17.96 -1.16 6.51
CA PRO A 107 -17.38 -0.99 5.18
C PRO A 107 -18.14 -1.76 4.11
N THR A 108 -18.46 -1.08 3.00
CA THR A 108 -19.13 -1.68 1.85
C THR A 108 -18.46 -1.22 0.56
N PRO A 109 -17.26 -1.74 0.23
CA PRO A 109 -16.45 -1.28 -0.91
C PRO A 109 -17.10 -1.46 -2.28
N SER A 110 -18.21 -2.20 -2.36
CA SER A 110 -19.03 -2.35 -3.56
C SER A 110 -20.10 -1.27 -3.74
N LYS A 111 -20.28 -0.36 -2.77
CA LYS A 111 -21.16 0.81 -2.90
C LYS A 111 -20.41 2.02 -3.45
N ASP A 112 -21.15 3.09 -3.68
CA ASP A 112 -20.63 4.35 -4.20
C ASP A 112 -19.65 5.03 -3.24
N SER A 113 -20.11 5.43 -2.05
CA SER A 113 -19.30 6.28 -1.16
C SER A 113 -19.69 6.17 0.32
N VAL A 114 -18.82 6.71 1.18
CA VAL A 114 -19.09 7.03 2.58
C VAL A 114 -19.19 8.54 2.71
N PHE A 115 -20.35 9.02 3.15
CA PHE A 115 -20.56 10.44 3.47
C PHE A 115 -20.28 10.71 4.96
N VAL A 116 -19.30 11.56 5.29
CA VAL A 116 -18.97 11.95 6.67
C VAL A 116 -19.40 13.40 6.89
N THR A 117 -20.45 13.62 7.68
CA THR A 117 -20.89 14.97 8.06
C THR A 117 -19.83 15.67 8.92
N LEU A 118 -19.44 16.88 8.53
CA LEU A 118 -18.51 17.71 9.30
C LEU A 118 -19.28 18.72 10.18
N PRO A 119 -18.68 19.26 11.25
CA PRO A 119 -19.32 20.28 12.07
C PRO A 119 -19.69 21.52 11.25
N TYR A 120 -20.90 22.05 11.47
CA TYR A 120 -21.39 23.23 10.76
C TYR A 120 -20.41 24.41 10.90
N SER A 121 -19.91 24.67 12.10
CA SER A 121 -18.97 25.78 12.36
C SER A 121 -17.66 25.67 11.58
N PHE A 122 -17.18 24.46 11.31
CA PHE A 122 -16.01 24.25 10.45
C PHE A 122 -16.33 24.66 9.01
N GLY A 123 -17.46 24.19 8.49
CA GLY A 123 -17.90 24.53 7.14
C GLY A 123 -18.20 26.01 6.98
N GLU A 124 -18.91 26.59 7.94
CA GLU A 124 -19.33 27.99 7.94
C GLU A 124 -18.14 28.93 7.87
N ASN A 125 -17.09 28.69 8.67
CA ASN A 125 -15.87 29.50 8.62
C ASN A 125 -15.24 29.48 7.23
N LEU A 126 -15.02 28.29 6.65
CA LEU A 126 -14.37 28.18 5.34
C LEU A 126 -15.24 28.75 4.21
N PHE A 127 -16.55 28.49 4.27
CA PHE A 127 -17.52 28.95 3.28
C PHE A 127 -17.66 30.48 3.28
N ASN A 128 -17.79 31.08 4.47
CA ASN A 128 -17.85 32.53 4.62
C ASN A 128 -16.52 33.19 4.22
N ASP A 129 -15.38 32.61 4.58
CA ASP A 129 -14.07 33.16 4.20
C ASP A 129 -13.89 33.19 2.67
N ILE A 130 -14.40 32.20 1.93
CA ILE A 130 -14.39 32.21 0.46
C ILE A 130 -15.38 33.25 -0.09
N ARG A 131 -16.63 33.25 0.40
CA ARG A 131 -17.68 34.19 -0.03
C ARG A 131 -17.25 35.65 0.19
N ASP A 132 -16.67 35.94 1.34
CA ASP A 132 -16.31 37.29 1.76
C ASP A 132 -14.92 37.73 1.21
N ASN A 133 -14.34 36.95 0.28
CA ASN A 133 -13.03 37.17 -0.35
C ASN A 133 -11.85 37.26 0.64
N THR A 134 -11.92 36.53 1.76
CA THR A 134 -10.78 36.29 2.67
C THR A 134 -9.89 35.17 2.14
N ILE A 135 -10.48 34.13 1.56
CA ILE A 135 -9.80 33.07 0.82
C ILE A 135 -10.04 33.31 -0.67
N THR A 136 -8.99 33.69 -1.39
CA THR A 136 -9.04 34.03 -2.83
C THR A 136 -8.14 33.15 -3.69
N ASP A 137 -7.30 32.34 -3.07
CA ASP A 137 -6.31 31.49 -3.73
C ASP A 137 -5.88 30.32 -2.84
N GLN A 138 -5.00 29.47 -3.38
CA GLN A 138 -4.46 28.32 -2.67
C GLN A 138 -3.70 28.69 -1.39
N GLU A 139 -3.00 29.84 -1.39
CA GLU A 139 -2.15 30.24 -0.27
C GLU A 139 -3.01 30.70 0.92
N SER A 140 -4.01 31.54 0.66
CA SER A 140 -4.99 31.98 1.65
C SER A 140 -5.85 30.80 2.17
N LEU A 141 -6.26 29.86 1.30
CA LEU A 141 -6.94 28.62 1.74
C LEU A 141 -6.05 27.82 2.69
N TYR A 142 -4.78 27.64 2.32
CA TYR A 142 -3.84 26.87 3.10
C TYR A 142 -3.61 27.47 4.51
N GLN A 143 -3.66 28.79 4.67
CA GLN A 143 -3.57 29.42 5.99
C GLN A 143 -4.74 29.05 6.90
N GLN A 144 -5.93 28.80 6.33
CA GLN A 144 -7.14 28.44 7.07
C GLN A 144 -7.30 26.91 7.22
N LEU A 145 -6.93 26.15 6.19
CA LEU A 145 -7.02 24.69 6.15
C LEU A 145 -5.78 24.10 5.46
N LYS A 146 -4.85 23.61 6.27
CA LYS A 146 -3.62 22.97 5.80
C LYS A 146 -3.87 21.61 5.15
N GLY A 147 -4.97 20.95 5.55
CA GLY A 147 -5.42 19.67 5.05
C GLY A 147 -6.16 18.89 6.14
N LEU A 148 -6.48 17.63 5.84
CA LEU A 148 -7.13 16.70 6.76
C LEU A 148 -6.33 15.39 6.82
N THR A 149 -6.39 14.71 7.96
CA THR A 149 -6.04 13.28 8.04
C THR A 149 -7.26 12.46 8.41
N ILE A 150 -7.33 11.26 7.86
CA ILE A 150 -8.38 10.27 8.10
C ILE A 150 -7.69 9.06 8.71
N LYS A 151 -8.01 8.79 9.97
CA LYS A 151 -7.41 7.70 10.74
C LYS A 151 -8.48 6.69 11.19
N PRO A 152 -8.15 5.40 11.32
CA PRO A 152 -9.05 4.42 11.89
C PRO A 152 -9.31 4.68 13.38
N GLY A 153 -10.24 3.95 13.98
CA GLY A 153 -10.41 3.89 15.43
C GLY A 153 -9.21 3.22 16.10
N THR A 154 -8.86 3.64 17.32
CA THR A 154 -7.72 3.06 18.07
C THR A 154 -7.93 1.58 18.40
N ASP A 155 -9.18 1.19 18.64
CA ASP A 155 -9.57 -0.18 18.99
C ASP A 155 -10.18 -0.95 17.80
N ASP A 156 -10.12 -0.38 16.60
CA ASP A 156 -10.64 -1.04 15.40
C ASP A 156 -9.81 -2.30 15.08
N ASN A 157 -10.51 -3.36 14.72
CA ASN A 157 -9.94 -4.59 14.16
C ASN A 157 -10.90 -5.10 13.06
N ALA A 158 -10.90 -4.41 11.93
CA ALA A 158 -11.84 -4.62 10.85
C ALA A 158 -11.07 -4.87 9.54
N SER A 159 -11.23 -3.97 8.58
CA SER A 159 -10.59 -4.03 7.28
C SER A 159 -9.84 -2.74 6.97
N ILE A 160 -8.95 -2.81 5.98
CA ILE A 160 -8.41 -1.64 5.30
C ILE A 160 -9.20 -1.44 4.02
N ILE A 161 -9.61 -0.20 3.80
CA ILE A 161 -10.47 0.22 2.70
C ILE A 161 -9.73 1.20 1.81
N GLY A 162 -9.86 0.98 0.50
CA GLY A 162 -9.46 1.92 -0.53
C GLY A 162 -10.57 2.92 -0.86
N PHE A 163 -10.20 4.19 -0.92
CA PHE A 163 -11.02 5.27 -1.47
C PHE A 163 -10.31 5.91 -2.65
N SER A 164 -11.06 6.30 -3.67
CA SER A 164 -10.51 6.93 -4.87
C SER A 164 -10.07 8.36 -4.56
N THR A 165 -9.02 8.82 -5.24
CA THR A 165 -8.56 10.21 -5.22
C THR A 165 -9.19 11.06 -6.33
N ASP A 166 -10.02 10.46 -7.19
CA ASP A 166 -10.65 11.14 -8.30
C ASP A 166 -11.60 12.24 -7.82
N SER A 167 -11.50 13.41 -8.46
CA SER A 167 -12.26 14.60 -8.10
C SER A 167 -13.78 14.45 -8.19
N GLY A 168 -14.28 13.49 -8.98
CA GLY A 168 -15.70 13.17 -9.09
C GLY A 168 -16.21 12.16 -8.06
N THR A 169 -15.31 11.54 -7.29
CA THR A 169 -15.60 10.38 -6.44
C THR A 169 -15.35 10.70 -4.97
N SER A 170 -14.26 11.40 -4.66
CA SER A 170 -13.93 11.86 -3.30
C SER A 170 -13.66 13.36 -3.26
N TYR A 171 -14.38 14.07 -2.40
CA TYR A 171 -14.35 15.53 -2.31
C TYR A 171 -15.00 16.01 -1.01
N LEU A 172 -14.67 17.23 -0.60
CA LEU A 172 -15.40 17.95 0.44
C LEU A 172 -16.52 18.76 -0.23
N ARG A 173 -17.77 18.47 0.14
CA ARG A 173 -18.94 19.16 -0.42
C ARG A 173 -19.60 20.08 0.59
N PHE A 174 -19.85 21.30 0.15
CA PHE A 174 -20.71 22.28 0.81
C PHE A 174 -22.06 22.28 0.10
N TYR A 175 -23.14 22.11 0.85
CA TYR A 175 -24.52 22.30 0.40
C TYR A 175 -24.97 23.68 0.87
N TYR A 176 -25.48 24.49 -0.05
CA TYR A 176 -25.89 25.86 0.26
C TYR A 176 -27.10 26.27 -0.55
N THR A 177 -27.79 27.29 -0.05
CA THR A 177 -28.94 27.90 -0.71
C THR A 177 -28.66 29.37 -1.02
N ILE A 178 -29.28 29.89 -2.07
CA ILE A 178 -29.34 31.32 -2.34
C ILE A 178 -30.80 31.74 -2.16
N PRO A 179 -31.15 32.52 -1.12
CA PRO A 179 -32.51 32.98 -0.92
C PRO A 179 -32.95 33.91 -2.07
N ASP A 180 -34.08 33.60 -2.70
CA ASP A 180 -34.79 34.50 -3.63
C ASP A 180 -36.26 34.64 -3.19
N GLU A 181 -36.92 35.73 -3.61
CA GLU A 181 -38.26 36.12 -3.18
C GLU A 181 -39.35 35.14 -3.64
N LEU A 182 -39.07 34.30 -4.64
CA LEU A 182 -40.04 33.41 -5.27
C LEU A 182 -39.74 31.93 -5.03
N GLU A 183 -38.49 31.50 -5.15
CA GLU A 183 -38.05 30.11 -4.92
C GLU A 183 -36.65 30.12 -4.28
N THR A 184 -36.33 29.12 -3.46
CA THR A 184 -34.98 28.95 -2.91
C THR A 184 -34.30 27.83 -3.67
N ASP A 185 -33.23 28.16 -4.38
CA ASP A 185 -32.45 27.19 -5.16
C ASP A 185 -31.36 26.55 -4.28
N GLU A 186 -31.20 25.23 -4.42
CA GLU A 186 -30.16 24.43 -3.75
C GLU A 186 -28.95 24.22 -4.66
N TYR A 187 -27.75 24.44 -4.11
CA TYR A 187 -26.48 24.36 -4.82
C TYR A 187 -25.43 23.55 -4.06
N THR A 188 -24.38 23.15 -4.79
CA THR A 188 -23.21 22.49 -4.21
C THR A 188 -21.93 23.22 -4.60
N TYR A 189 -20.97 23.24 -3.68
CA TYR A 189 -19.62 23.72 -3.92
C TYR A 189 -18.63 22.66 -3.42
N ASP A 190 -17.75 22.19 -4.30
CA ASP A 190 -16.89 21.05 -4.03
C ASP A 190 -15.41 21.47 -4.00
N MET A 191 -14.69 20.97 -3.01
CA MET A 191 -13.23 20.98 -2.96
C MET A 191 -12.69 19.57 -3.20
N THR A 192 -11.80 19.44 -4.17
CA THR A 192 -11.29 18.16 -4.66
C THR A 192 -9.90 17.90 -4.09
N ILE A 193 -9.53 16.63 -3.93
CA ILE A 193 -8.21 16.24 -3.45
C ILE A 193 -7.16 16.60 -4.50
N ASN A 194 -6.10 17.32 -4.10
CA ASN A 194 -5.01 17.74 -4.98
C ASN A 194 -3.63 17.25 -4.54
N THR A 195 -3.46 16.90 -3.27
CA THR A 195 -2.27 16.27 -2.73
C THR A 195 -2.70 15.27 -1.69
N TYR A 196 -2.11 14.08 -1.71
CA TYR A 196 -2.44 13.02 -0.78
C TYR A 196 -1.24 12.10 -0.56
N TYR A 197 -1.28 11.36 0.55
CA TYR A 197 -0.41 10.22 0.78
C TYR A 197 -0.98 9.31 1.85
N ASN A 198 -0.45 8.08 1.93
CA ASN A 198 -0.85 7.12 2.95
C ASN A 198 0.31 6.90 3.91
N HIS A 199 0.04 7.01 5.20
CA HIS A 199 0.89 6.49 6.25
C HIS A 199 0.48 5.04 6.53
N ILE A 200 1.41 4.10 6.41
CA ILE A 200 1.16 2.67 6.54
C ILE A 200 2.23 2.07 7.45
N GLU A 201 1.77 1.49 8.55
CA GLU A 201 2.65 0.89 9.55
C GLU A 201 2.12 -0.47 10.00
N SER A 202 3.01 -1.24 10.62
CA SER A 202 2.71 -2.52 11.24
C SER A 202 3.44 -2.59 12.57
N ASP A 203 2.67 -2.73 13.66
CA ASP A 203 3.22 -3.04 14.99
C ASP A 203 3.41 -4.55 15.09
N VAL A 204 4.67 -4.96 15.01
CA VAL A 204 5.10 -6.36 15.03
C VAL A 204 5.52 -6.84 16.41
N THR A 205 5.14 -6.13 17.47
CA THR A 205 5.55 -6.48 18.84
C THR A 205 5.19 -7.94 19.18
N GLY A 206 6.18 -8.72 19.61
CA GLY A 206 6.08 -10.14 19.93
C GLY A 206 6.22 -11.09 18.72
N LEU A 207 6.49 -10.58 17.51
CA LEU A 207 6.70 -11.39 16.31
C LEU A 207 8.18 -11.48 15.93
N PRO A 208 8.60 -12.51 15.17
CA PRO A 208 9.97 -12.60 14.65
C PRO A 208 10.43 -11.39 13.81
N LEU A 209 9.48 -10.64 13.25
CA LEU A 209 9.73 -9.43 12.47
C LEU A 209 10.38 -8.30 13.28
N GLU A 210 10.34 -8.32 14.62
CA GLU A 210 11.08 -7.37 15.47
C GLU A 210 12.60 -7.39 15.22
N ALA A 211 13.14 -8.50 14.69
CA ALA A 211 14.56 -8.60 14.36
C ALA A 211 14.97 -7.69 13.18
N ILE A 212 14.01 -7.20 12.39
CA ILE A 212 14.25 -6.29 11.25
C ILE A 212 14.06 -4.85 11.72
N VAL A 213 15.12 -4.28 12.31
CA VAL A 213 15.10 -2.94 12.88
C VAL A 213 15.26 -1.85 11.82
N ASP A 214 16.06 -2.12 10.79
CA ASP A 214 16.28 -1.26 9.63
C ASP A 214 16.55 -2.10 8.38
N GLN A 215 16.74 -1.43 7.22
CA GLN A 215 16.95 -2.09 5.93
C GLN A 215 18.18 -3.00 5.86
N GLU A 216 19.21 -2.83 6.69
CA GLU A 216 20.41 -3.69 6.68
C GLU A 216 20.14 -5.07 7.34
N TYR A 217 19.08 -5.18 8.15
CA TYR A 217 18.76 -6.42 8.86
C TYR A 217 17.94 -7.40 8.00
N ASN A 218 18.33 -8.66 8.09
CA ASN A 218 17.69 -9.78 7.42
C ASN A 218 17.18 -10.79 8.46
N LEU A 219 15.93 -11.23 8.31
CA LEU A 219 15.36 -12.32 9.10
C LEU A 219 15.44 -13.62 8.30
N ALA A 220 16.18 -14.59 8.81
CA ALA A 220 16.27 -15.91 8.17
C ALA A 220 14.96 -16.69 8.38
N SER A 221 14.54 -17.48 7.39
CA SER A 221 13.32 -18.28 7.50
C SER A 221 13.39 -19.27 8.67
N SER A 222 14.58 -19.79 9.01
CA SER A 222 14.78 -20.67 10.17
C SER A 222 14.48 -20.01 11.52
N GLU A 223 14.48 -18.68 11.59
CA GLU A 223 14.21 -17.90 12.81
C GLU A 223 12.76 -17.41 12.88
N SER A 224 12.00 -17.56 11.79
CA SER A 224 10.60 -17.18 11.68
C SER A 224 9.67 -18.39 11.58
N GLY A 225 10.13 -19.58 11.99
CA GLY A 225 9.33 -20.80 11.88
C GLY A 225 9.20 -21.31 10.46
N ASN A 226 10.24 -21.14 9.64
CA ASN A 226 10.36 -21.65 8.28
C ASN A 226 9.44 -20.95 7.27
N ILE A 227 9.21 -19.64 7.46
CA ILE A 227 8.45 -18.78 6.53
C ILE A 227 9.20 -17.51 6.17
N SER A 228 8.83 -16.90 5.05
CA SER A 228 9.24 -15.55 4.67
C SER A 228 8.02 -14.66 4.44
N TYR A 229 8.20 -13.37 4.63
CA TYR A 229 7.12 -12.38 4.62
C TYR A 229 7.24 -11.48 3.39
N ASN A 230 6.09 -11.12 2.83
CA ASN A 230 5.95 -10.11 1.81
C ASN A 230 4.66 -9.35 2.11
N GLN A 231 4.73 -8.04 2.34
CA GLN A 231 3.55 -7.24 2.58
C GLN A 231 3.69 -5.89 1.90
N ALA A 232 2.76 -5.61 1.00
CA ALA A 232 2.63 -4.31 0.37
C ALA A 232 2.35 -3.21 1.41
N GLY A 233 2.77 -1.99 1.10
CA GLY A 233 2.58 -0.81 1.95
C GLY A 233 3.46 -0.73 3.20
N THR A 234 3.87 -1.85 3.81
CA THR A 234 4.68 -1.84 5.06
C THR A 234 6.18 -1.99 4.83
N GLY A 235 6.63 -2.38 3.64
CA GLY A 235 8.06 -2.50 3.31
C GLY A 235 8.61 -3.91 3.43
N TYR A 236 7.88 -4.86 4.00
CA TYR A 236 8.37 -6.24 4.12
C TYR A 236 8.42 -6.92 2.75
N VAL A 237 9.57 -7.52 2.45
CA VAL A 237 9.78 -8.24 1.19
C VAL A 237 10.62 -9.50 1.43
N THR A 238 10.30 -10.53 0.64
CA THR A 238 11.02 -11.80 0.65
C THR A 238 12.31 -11.66 -0.13
N ARG A 239 13.41 -12.00 0.54
CA ARG A 239 14.78 -12.01 0.00
C ARG A 239 15.23 -13.45 -0.21
N ILE A 240 15.68 -13.76 -1.42
CA ILE A 240 16.04 -15.11 -1.86
C ILE A 240 17.52 -15.11 -2.26
N GLU A 241 18.29 -15.98 -1.62
CA GLU A 241 19.72 -16.17 -1.90
C GLU A 241 19.96 -17.53 -2.56
N PHE A 242 21.01 -17.59 -3.38
CA PHE A 242 21.47 -18.81 -4.04
C PHE A 242 22.94 -19.09 -3.70
N PRO A 243 23.28 -19.33 -2.41
CA PRO A 243 24.66 -19.35 -1.93
C PRO A 243 25.51 -20.46 -2.56
N THR A 244 24.89 -21.57 -2.98
CA THR A 244 25.58 -22.74 -3.54
C THR A 244 25.47 -22.81 -5.07
N ILE A 245 25.03 -21.75 -5.75
CA ILE A 245 24.76 -21.84 -7.19
C ILE A 245 26.01 -22.14 -8.03
N ARG A 246 27.18 -21.67 -7.60
CA ARG A 246 28.45 -21.91 -8.28
C ARG A 246 28.94 -23.35 -8.13
N ASP A 247 28.35 -24.15 -7.24
CA ASP A 247 28.65 -25.58 -7.16
C ASP A 247 28.24 -26.33 -8.43
N LEU A 248 27.46 -25.72 -9.32
CA LEU A 248 27.21 -26.23 -10.67
C LEU A 248 28.50 -26.44 -11.48
N TYR A 249 29.55 -25.63 -11.26
CA TYR A 249 30.85 -25.84 -11.92
C TYR A 249 31.53 -27.15 -11.47
N ASN A 250 31.14 -27.72 -10.33
CA ASN A 250 31.69 -28.98 -9.84
C ASN A 250 31.11 -30.21 -10.54
N LEU A 251 30.13 -30.04 -11.44
CA LEU A 251 29.57 -31.14 -12.24
C LEU A 251 30.57 -31.75 -13.25
N GLY A 252 31.74 -31.12 -13.43
CA GLY A 252 32.91 -31.71 -14.10
C GLY A 252 32.89 -31.66 -15.63
N ASN A 253 31.77 -31.29 -16.24
CA ASN A 253 31.62 -31.15 -17.69
C ASN A 253 31.39 -29.68 -18.07
N GLU A 254 31.99 -29.22 -19.18
CA GLU A 254 31.60 -27.95 -19.81
C GLU A 254 30.13 -28.04 -20.21
N GLY A 255 29.37 -26.97 -19.98
CA GLY A 255 27.94 -26.98 -20.27
C GLY A 255 27.27 -25.65 -20.03
N THR A 256 26.01 -25.57 -20.43
CA THR A 256 25.22 -24.34 -20.44
C THR A 256 23.89 -24.58 -19.74
N ILE A 257 23.43 -23.61 -18.95
CA ILE A 257 22.08 -23.61 -18.39
C ILE A 257 21.10 -23.27 -19.50
N LEU A 258 20.10 -24.13 -19.71
CA LEU A 258 19.05 -23.94 -20.69
C LEU A 258 17.78 -23.35 -20.07
N ASP A 259 17.51 -23.68 -18.82
CA ASP A 259 16.35 -23.22 -18.06
C ASP A 259 16.68 -23.21 -16.56
N ALA A 260 16.17 -22.23 -15.83
CA ALA A 260 16.20 -22.23 -14.38
C ALA A 260 14.92 -21.62 -13.82
N THR A 261 14.16 -22.44 -13.11
CA THR A 261 12.85 -22.09 -12.56
C THR A 261 12.80 -22.38 -11.07
N LEU A 262 12.51 -21.36 -10.27
CA LEU A 262 12.28 -21.49 -8.84
C LEU A 262 10.78 -21.64 -8.58
N TYR A 263 10.42 -22.68 -7.84
CA TYR A 263 9.05 -22.91 -7.38
C TYR A 263 8.96 -22.60 -5.89
N ILE A 264 8.06 -21.68 -5.52
CA ILE A 264 7.84 -21.27 -4.12
C ILE A 264 6.36 -21.42 -3.77
N GLU A 265 6.06 -22.11 -2.68
CA GLU A 265 4.69 -22.29 -2.22
C GLU A 265 4.29 -21.17 -1.24
N PRO A 266 3.20 -20.43 -1.50
CA PRO A 266 2.60 -19.57 -0.49
C PRO A 266 1.95 -20.43 0.61
N ASN A 267 2.03 -19.98 1.85
CA ASN A 267 1.37 -20.63 2.97
C ASN A 267 -0.16 -20.61 2.75
N SER A 268 -0.74 -21.81 2.62
CA SER A 268 -2.17 -21.98 2.35
C SER A 268 -3.08 -21.50 3.49
N ALA A 269 -2.56 -21.43 4.71
CA ALA A 269 -3.31 -20.93 5.86
C ALA A 269 -3.28 -19.41 6.02
N SER A 270 -2.44 -18.71 5.25
CA SER A 270 -2.21 -17.26 5.40
C SER A 270 -2.95 -16.40 4.37
N HIS A 271 -3.82 -16.99 3.56
CA HIS A 271 -4.60 -16.28 2.54
C HIS A 271 -6.04 -16.80 2.46
N SER A 272 -6.95 -15.95 2.01
CA SER A 272 -8.37 -16.26 1.89
C SER A 272 -9.03 -15.30 0.88
N GLU A 273 -10.33 -15.42 0.65
CA GLU A 273 -11.06 -14.48 -0.23
C GLU A 273 -10.99 -13.03 0.26
N ILE A 274 -10.93 -12.82 1.58
CA ILE A 274 -10.81 -11.48 2.20
C ILE A 274 -9.36 -11.04 2.40
N GLN A 275 -8.40 -11.95 2.19
CA GLN A 275 -6.97 -11.69 2.25
C GLN A 275 -6.30 -12.32 1.01
N PRO A 276 -6.58 -11.79 -0.19
CA PRO A 276 -6.15 -12.40 -1.44
C PRO A 276 -4.64 -12.28 -1.65
N LEU A 277 -4.09 -13.21 -2.42
CA LEU A 277 -2.70 -13.17 -2.90
C LEU A 277 -2.61 -12.25 -4.13
N SER A 278 -1.48 -11.57 -4.29
CA SER A 278 -1.12 -10.98 -5.58
C SER A 278 -0.68 -12.08 -6.54
N GLU A 279 -1.31 -12.16 -7.72
CA GLU A 279 -1.05 -13.24 -8.70
C GLU A 279 0.27 -13.07 -9.46
N THR A 280 0.76 -11.83 -9.54
CA THR A 280 1.96 -11.44 -10.29
C THR A 280 2.94 -10.72 -9.38
N LEU A 281 4.20 -11.20 -9.34
CA LEU A 281 5.29 -10.55 -8.60
C LEU A 281 6.42 -10.21 -9.56
N LEU A 282 6.86 -8.96 -9.52
CA LEU A 282 8.02 -8.47 -10.25
C LEU A 282 9.30 -8.89 -9.53
N LEU A 283 10.33 -9.21 -10.31
CA LEU A 283 11.62 -9.62 -9.79
C LEU A 283 12.58 -8.43 -9.79
N TYR A 284 13.26 -8.21 -8.67
CA TYR A 284 14.33 -7.22 -8.57
C TYR A 284 15.56 -7.85 -7.93
N THR A 285 16.72 -7.33 -8.28
CA THR A 285 17.97 -7.60 -7.59
C THR A 285 18.21 -6.54 -6.53
N ILE A 286 18.79 -6.96 -5.42
CA ILE A 286 19.30 -6.08 -4.38
C ILE A 286 20.75 -6.43 -4.10
N ASP A 287 21.52 -5.45 -3.65
CA ASP A 287 22.90 -5.69 -3.25
C ASP A 287 23.02 -6.27 -1.83
N GLN A 288 24.26 -6.41 -1.36
CA GLN A 288 24.57 -6.94 -0.03
C GLN A 288 24.12 -6.04 1.15
N ASN A 289 23.85 -4.75 0.89
CA ASN A 289 23.34 -3.79 1.87
C ASN A 289 21.81 -3.65 1.75
N ASN A 290 21.16 -4.53 0.98
CA ASN A 290 19.75 -4.51 0.68
C ASN A 290 19.29 -3.26 -0.10
N ASP A 291 20.20 -2.58 -0.81
CA ASP A 291 19.83 -1.49 -1.72
C ASP A 291 19.26 -2.06 -3.02
N LEU A 292 18.16 -1.47 -3.50
CA LEU A 292 17.52 -1.86 -4.75
C LEU A 292 18.46 -1.59 -5.94
N ALA A 293 18.86 -2.63 -6.66
CA ALA A 293 19.84 -2.53 -7.73
C ALA A 293 19.17 -2.43 -9.11
N SER A 294 18.43 -3.45 -9.53
CA SER A 294 17.79 -3.45 -10.86
C SER A 294 16.55 -4.35 -10.93
N GLN A 295 15.62 -3.99 -11.81
CA GLN A 295 14.52 -4.88 -12.20
C GLN A 295 15.03 -5.94 -13.16
N ILE A 296 14.60 -7.19 -12.99
CA ILE A 296 14.95 -8.28 -13.91
C ILE A 296 14.05 -8.21 -15.13
N SER A 297 14.67 -8.18 -16.31
CA SER A 297 13.99 -8.17 -17.61
C SER A 297 14.75 -9.06 -18.59
N ASN A 298 14.02 -9.71 -19.49
CA ASN A 298 14.61 -10.43 -20.62
C ASN A 298 14.54 -9.57 -21.90
N SER A 299 14.85 -10.15 -23.05
CA SER A 299 14.86 -9.45 -24.35
C SER A 299 13.49 -9.00 -24.85
N VAL A 300 12.40 -9.44 -24.21
CA VAL A 300 11.01 -9.20 -24.62
C VAL A 300 10.29 -8.30 -23.61
N ASP A 301 10.39 -8.60 -22.32
CA ASP A 301 9.65 -7.88 -21.26
C ASP A 301 10.31 -8.06 -19.88
N VAL A 302 9.74 -7.38 -18.89
CA VAL A 302 10.03 -7.58 -17.47
C VAL A 302 9.69 -9.01 -17.06
N VAL A 303 10.58 -9.63 -16.29
CA VAL A 303 10.36 -10.98 -15.76
C VAL A 303 9.46 -10.88 -14.52
N SER A 304 8.42 -11.71 -14.48
CA SER A 304 7.50 -11.82 -13.35
C SER A 304 7.31 -13.28 -12.93
N ALA A 305 7.13 -13.46 -11.63
CA ALA A 305 6.60 -14.69 -11.06
C ALA A 305 5.09 -14.70 -11.19
N THR A 306 4.53 -15.85 -11.54
CA THR A 306 3.08 -16.04 -11.67
C THR A 306 2.61 -17.27 -10.90
N THR A 307 1.38 -17.23 -10.43
CA THR A 307 0.76 -18.38 -9.78
C THR A 307 0.35 -19.45 -10.80
N THR A 308 0.67 -20.71 -10.51
CA THR A 308 0.22 -21.87 -11.28
C THR A 308 -0.54 -22.83 -10.36
N ASN A 309 -1.69 -23.34 -10.81
CA ASN A 309 -2.41 -24.41 -10.12
C ASN A 309 -1.77 -25.74 -10.48
N VAL A 310 -1.01 -26.31 -9.55
CA VAL A 310 -0.26 -27.55 -9.77
C VAL A 310 -1.12 -28.79 -9.46
N SER A 311 -2.20 -28.60 -8.70
CA SER A 311 -3.14 -29.65 -8.32
C SER A 311 -4.56 -29.08 -8.22
N SER A 312 -5.44 -29.49 -9.13
CA SER A 312 -6.87 -29.13 -9.09
C SER A 312 -7.62 -29.83 -7.97
N GLU A 313 -7.14 -31.00 -7.51
CA GLU A 313 -7.77 -31.77 -6.42
C GLU A 313 -7.48 -31.19 -5.03
N PHE A 314 -6.36 -30.48 -4.87
CA PHE A 314 -5.94 -29.88 -3.60
C PHE A 314 -5.92 -28.34 -3.62
N ASN A 315 -6.33 -27.72 -4.73
CA ASN A 315 -6.24 -26.27 -4.98
C ASN A 315 -4.87 -25.69 -4.60
N GLN A 316 -3.80 -26.43 -4.93
CA GLN A 316 -2.44 -26.07 -4.54
C GLN A 316 -1.88 -25.03 -5.51
N ILE A 317 -1.67 -23.83 -5.00
CA ILE A 317 -1.09 -22.69 -5.72
C ILE A 317 0.41 -22.68 -5.48
N VAL A 318 1.20 -22.48 -6.54
CA VAL A 318 2.66 -22.32 -6.46
C VAL A 318 3.07 -21.13 -7.33
N PHE A 319 4.00 -20.31 -6.84
CA PHE A 319 4.65 -19.29 -7.67
C PHE A 319 5.75 -19.93 -8.50
N THR A 320 5.63 -19.78 -9.82
CA THR A 320 6.67 -20.15 -10.78
C THR A 320 7.48 -18.89 -11.08
N VAL A 321 8.76 -18.91 -10.70
CA VAL A 321 9.68 -17.77 -10.78
C VAL A 321 10.77 -18.10 -11.80
N PRO A 322 10.75 -17.51 -13.01
CA PRO A 322 11.83 -17.68 -13.99
C PRO A 322 13.07 -16.93 -13.47
N VAL A 323 14.15 -17.66 -13.15
CA VAL A 323 15.36 -17.08 -12.53
C VAL A 323 16.62 -17.24 -13.38
N ILE A 324 16.51 -17.76 -14.61
CA ILE A 324 17.67 -18.01 -15.49
C ILE A 324 18.58 -16.78 -15.62
N ASP A 325 18.03 -15.60 -15.88
CA ASP A 325 18.81 -14.36 -16.05
C ASP A 325 19.62 -14.02 -14.78
N PHE A 326 19.01 -14.20 -13.60
CA PHE A 326 19.67 -13.97 -12.32
C PHE A 326 20.74 -15.02 -12.01
N ILE A 327 20.46 -16.29 -12.30
CA ILE A 327 21.40 -17.39 -12.10
C ILE A 327 22.62 -17.21 -13.02
N ASP A 328 22.42 -16.86 -14.28
CA ASP A 328 23.50 -16.57 -15.22
C ASP A 328 24.33 -15.36 -14.77
N GLN A 329 23.70 -14.30 -14.26
CA GLN A 329 24.42 -13.19 -13.62
C GLN A 329 25.29 -13.69 -12.45
N LYS A 330 24.73 -14.50 -11.55
CA LYS A 330 25.46 -15.05 -10.38
C LYS A 330 26.60 -16.00 -10.72
N LEU A 331 26.50 -16.72 -11.83
CA LEU A 331 27.58 -17.59 -12.30
C LEU A 331 28.73 -16.79 -12.93
N ASN A 332 28.41 -15.71 -13.64
CA ASN A 332 29.37 -14.90 -14.39
C ASN A 332 29.92 -13.68 -13.62
N GLU A 333 29.36 -13.32 -12.46
CA GLU A 333 29.82 -12.16 -11.68
C GLU A 333 31.27 -12.30 -11.18
N SER A 334 31.99 -11.18 -11.22
CA SER A 334 33.34 -11.01 -10.69
C SER A 334 33.54 -9.54 -10.26
N PRO A 335 33.81 -9.24 -8.98
CA PRO A 335 33.92 -10.18 -7.86
C PRO A 335 32.58 -10.86 -7.51
N VAL A 336 32.64 -11.93 -6.71
CA VAL A 336 31.45 -12.60 -6.15
C VAL A 336 30.80 -11.68 -5.13
N THR A 337 29.49 -11.44 -5.27
CA THR A 337 28.71 -10.56 -4.40
C THR A 337 27.60 -11.34 -3.70
N LYS A 338 27.08 -10.79 -2.60
CA LYS A 338 25.94 -11.36 -1.87
C LYS A 338 24.60 -10.82 -2.35
N ASP A 339 24.54 -10.34 -3.59
CA ASP A 339 23.31 -9.83 -4.18
C ASP A 339 22.23 -10.92 -4.14
N ALA A 340 21.00 -10.50 -3.91
CA ALA A 340 19.87 -11.40 -3.74
C ALA A 340 18.73 -11.01 -4.67
N LEU A 341 17.80 -11.95 -4.84
CA LEU A 341 16.56 -11.73 -5.55
C LEU A 341 15.46 -11.35 -4.55
N ILE A 342 14.65 -10.35 -4.89
CA ILE A 342 13.41 -10.03 -4.18
C ILE A 342 12.21 -10.11 -5.11
N LEU A 343 11.04 -10.37 -4.53
CA LEU A 343 9.77 -10.48 -5.22
C LEU A 343 8.84 -9.37 -4.76
N ILE A 344 8.36 -8.52 -5.66
CA ILE A 344 7.52 -7.35 -5.31
C ILE A 344 6.21 -7.42 -6.11
N PRO A 345 5.02 -7.41 -5.46
CA PRO A 345 3.73 -7.22 -6.14
C PRO A 345 3.71 -5.96 -7.03
N THR A 346 2.96 -6.00 -8.14
CA THR A 346 2.85 -4.82 -9.03
C THR A 346 2.20 -3.61 -8.37
N ASP A 347 1.39 -3.85 -7.33
CA ASP A 347 0.61 -2.88 -6.55
C ASP A 347 1.20 -2.66 -5.14
N TYR A 348 2.51 -2.85 -5.00
CA TYR A 348 3.22 -2.85 -3.71
C TYR A 348 3.09 -1.55 -2.91
N ASN A 349 2.89 -0.42 -3.59
CA ASN A 349 2.78 0.90 -2.96
C ASN A 349 1.33 1.44 -2.89
N SER A 350 0.35 0.63 -3.31
CA SER A 350 -1.06 1.01 -3.38
C SER A 350 -1.99 0.01 -2.67
N THR A 351 -1.44 -1.02 -2.04
CA THR A 351 -2.18 -2.05 -1.30
C THR A 351 -1.46 -2.42 -0.01
N ILE A 352 -2.10 -3.28 0.78
CA ILE A 352 -1.51 -3.92 1.96
C ILE A 352 -1.60 -5.45 1.87
N ASN A 353 -1.74 -5.97 0.66
CA ASN A 353 -1.81 -7.40 0.40
C ASN A 353 -0.54 -8.09 0.92
N LYS A 354 -0.73 -9.24 1.55
CA LYS A 354 0.37 -10.03 2.11
C LYS A 354 0.51 -11.36 1.38
N ILE A 355 1.75 -11.85 1.32
CA ILE A 355 2.09 -13.21 0.91
C ILE A 355 3.10 -13.74 1.92
N ILE A 356 2.77 -14.87 2.54
CA ILE A 356 3.70 -15.61 3.38
C ILE A 356 4.18 -16.79 2.56
N PHE A 357 5.49 -16.93 2.37
CA PHE A 357 6.08 -18.06 1.64
C PHE A 357 6.59 -19.12 2.61
N ASN A 358 6.37 -20.39 2.28
CA ASN A 358 6.99 -21.49 2.98
C ASN A 358 8.43 -21.70 2.48
N ASP A 359 9.36 -21.94 3.41
CA ASP A 359 10.67 -22.46 3.02
C ASP A 359 10.62 -23.99 2.79
N SER A 360 11.76 -24.56 2.36
CA SER A 360 11.89 -25.99 2.05
C SER A 360 11.65 -26.98 3.20
N GLN A 361 11.62 -26.52 4.45
CA GLN A 361 11.46 -27.34 5.66
C GLN A 361 10.05 -27.30 6.24
N ARG A 362 9.18 -26.36 5.80
CA ARG A 362 7.85 -26.17 6.40
C ARG A 362 6.75 -27.02 5.77
N SER A 363 6.76 -27.17 4.45
CA SER A 363 5.68 -27.87 3.74
C SER A 363 6.19 -29.14 3.06
N GLY A 364 5.25 -30.02 2.70
CA GLY A 364 5.57 -31.20 1.88
C GLY A 364 5.96 -30.83 0.44
N PHE A 365 5.70 -29.60 0.01
CA PHE A 365 6.18 -29.04 -1.25
C PHE A 365 7.44 -28.20 -0.97
N ASN A 366 8.59 -28.84 -1.11
CA ASN A 366 9.85 -28.14 -0.87
C ASN A 366 10.01 -27.03 -1.91
N THR A 367 10.12 -25.78 -1.45
CA THR A 367 10.65 -24.67 -2.27
C THR A 367 11.94 -25.14 -2.94
N LYS A 368 11.95 -25.12 -4.27
CA LYS A 368 12.98 -25.79 -5.07
C LYS A 368 13.33 -25.03 -6.32
N LEU A 369 14.63 -24.98 -6.60
CA LEU A 369 15.17 -24.54 -7.88
C LEU A 369 15.34 -25.76 -8.79
N VAL A 370 14.75 -25.70 -9.98
CA VAL A 370 14.92 -26.70 -11.04
C VAL A 370 15.77 -26.07 -12.14
N ILE A 371 16.90 -26.71 -12.46
CA ILE A 371 17.83 -26.25 -13.49
C ILE A 371 17.92 -27.33 -14.58
N THR A 372 17.71 -26.92 -15.83
CA THR A 372 18.00 -27.76 -17.00
C THR A 372 19.40 -27.42 -17.50
N TYR A 373 20.32 -28.38 -17.41
CA TYR A 373 21.72 -28.20 -17.80
C TYR A 373 22.06 -29.06 -19.02
N ALA A 374 22.63 -28.44 -20.06
CA ALA A 374 23.18 -29.15 -21.21
C ALA A 374 24.68 -29.34 -21.01
N SER A 375 25.09 -30.59 -20.85
CA SER A 375 26.51 -30.98 -20.80
C SER A 375 27.05 -31.19 -22.22
N TYR A 376 28.20 -30.61 -22.51
CA TYR A 376 29.00 -30.97 -23.69
C TYR A 376 29.97 -32.09 -23.28
N GLU A 377 30.06 -33.14 -24.10
CA GLU A 377 31.06 -34.21 -23.96
C GLU A 377 32.36 -33.89 -24.69
#